data_AF-A0AA48I308-F1
#
_entry.id   AF-A0AA48I308-F1
#
_cell.length_a   1.000
_cell.length_b   1.000
_cell.length_c   1.000
_cell.angle_alpha   90.00
_cell.angle_beta   90.00
_cell.angle_gamma   90.00
#
_symmetry.space_group_name_H-M   'P 1'
#
loop_
_entity.id
_entity.type
_entity.pdbx_description
1 polymer ?
#
loop_
_entity_poly.entity_id
_entity_poly.type
_entity_poly.pdbx_seq_one_letter_code
_entity_poly.pdbx_strand_id
1 'polypeptide(L)'
;MIDSISSGGFTPPPQLSRSLTDEQSSTVSSILENYDAENLSAADAKDIAAQLKDAGIKPGKDLADVMAQNGFDAKEVGKLAGVEPPLPPASQPSGNQQESGGDSGSTISILV
;
A
#
# COMPACT_ATOMS: atom_id res chain seq x y z
N MET A 1 13.61 41.38 -40.77
CA MET A 1 13.59 39.97 -41.19
C MET A 1 14.09 39.14 -40.02
N ILE A 2 13.27 38.18 -39.60
CA ILE A 2 13.51 36.99 -38.76
C ILE A 2 14.09 37.18 -37.34
N ASP A 3 13.19 37.19 -36.36
CA ASP A 3 13.44 36.81 -34.97
C ASP A 3 13.88 35.33 -34.91
N SER A 4 15.09 35.08 -34.41
CA SER A 4 15.61 33.73 -34.20
C SER A 4 14.90 33.03 -33.03
N ILE A 5 13.82 32.35 -33.40
CA ILE A 5 13.30 31.09 -32.87
C ILE A 5 14.01 30.48 -31.65
N SER A 6 13.32 30.55 -30.51
CA SER A 6 12.87 29.38 -29.74
C SER A 6 13.78 28.14 -29.79
N SER A 7 14.75 28.07 -28.88
CA SER A 7 15.28 26.81 -28.36
C SER A 7 14.38 26.30 -27.24
N GLY A 8 13.13 26.02 -27.62
CA GLY A 8 12.21 25.23 -26.81
C GLY A 8 12.67 23.77 -26.77
N GLY A 9 12.83 23.27 -25.54
CA GLY A 9 12.80 21.89 -25.08
C GLY A 9 12.92 20.75 -26.10
N PHE A 10 13.98 19.96 -25.91
CA PHE A 10 13.88 18.51 -26.04
C PHE A 10 14.68 17.84 -24.92
N THR A 11 14.31 18.14 -23.66
CA THR A 11 14.46 17.11 -22.62
C THR A 11 13.55 15.96 -23.05
N PRO A 12 14.08 14.75 -23.31
CA PRO A 12 13.22 13.61 -23.59
C PRO A 12 12.18 13.51 -22.48
N PRO A 13 10.90 13.28 -22.79
CA PRO A 13 9.92 13.02 -21.75
C PRO A 13 10.45 11.83 -20.93
N PRO A 14 10.61 11.96 -19.60
CA PRO A 14 10.92 10.79 -18.78
C PRO A 14 9.81 9.79 -19.05
N GLN A 15 10.22 8.68 -19.67
CA GLN A 15 9.31 7.64 -20.11
C GLN A 15 8.53 7.19 -18.87
N LEU A 16 7.21 7.17 -19.02
CA LEU A 16 6.23 6.62 -18.08
C LEU A 16 6.36 5.10 -18.04
N SER A 17 7.55 4.59 -17.74
CA SER A 17 7.81 3.18 -17.53
C SER A 17 7.24 2.83 -16.16
N ARG A 18 6.13 2.10 -16.18
CA ARG A 18 5.43 1.56 -15.01
C ARG A 18 6.20 0.42 -14.32
N SER A 19 7.48 0.28 -14.65
CA SER A 19 8.37 -0.84 -14.37
C SER A 19 9.68 -0.31 -13.79
N LEU A 20 10.26 -1.06 -12.86
CA LEU A 20 11.51 -0.67 -12.20
C LEU A 20 12.67 -0.75 -13.20
N THR A 21 13.60 0.19 -13.12
CA THR A 21 14.88 0.07 -13.83
C THR A 21 15.78 -0.96 -13.13
N ASP A 22 16.78 -1.51 -13.83
CA ASP A 22 17.75 -2.43 -13.22
C ASP A 22 18.41 -1.84 -11.96
N GLU A 23 18.78 -0.56 -11.99
CA GLU A 23 19.33 0.15 -10.82
C GLU A 23 18.33 0.20 -9.65
N GLN A 24 17.05 0.46 -9.95
CA GLN A 24 16.01 0.47 -8.93
C GLN A 24 15.78 -0.93 -8.35
N SER A 25 15.72 -1.97 -9.17
CA SER A 25 15.58 -3.36 -8.72
C SER A 25 16.76 -3.80 -7.85
N SER A 26 17.99 -3.44 -8.22
CA SER A 26 19.17 -3.71 -7.39
C SER A 26 19.11 -2.97 -6.05
N THR A 27 18.60 -1.74 -6.04
CA THR A 27 18.39 -0.97 -4.81
C THR A 27 17.34 -1.64 -3.91
N VAL A 28 16.22 -2.10 -4.48
CA VAL A 28 15.19 -2.86 -3.74
C VAL A 28 15.82 -4.08 -3.08
N SER A 29 16.55 -4.90 -3.84
CA SER A 29 17.17 -6.11 -3.31
C SER A 29 18.09 -5.78 -2.14
N SER A 30 18.95 -4.76 -2.31
CA SER A 30 19.89 -4.34 -1.27
C SER A 30 19.20 -3.85 0.00
N ILE A 31 18.07 -3.12 -0.12
CA ILE A 31 17.28 -2.71 1.05
C ILE A 31 16.72 -3.95 1.75
N LEU A 32 16.06 -4.83 1.01
CA LEU A 32 15.38 -6.03 1.55
C LEU A 32 16.32 -7.02 2.22
N GLU A 33 17.57 -7.14 1.75
CA GLU A 33 18.60 -7.99 2.36
C GLU A 33 18.94 -7.60 3.81
N ASN A 34 18.64 -6.37 4.23
CA ASN A 34 18.85 -5.93 5.61
C ASN A 34 17.69 -6.29 6.56
N TYR A 35 16.58 -6.82 6.04
CA TYR A 35 15.39 -7.16 6.81
C TYR A 35 15.09 -8.64 6.77
N ASP A 36 14.31 -9.11 7.73
CA ASP A 36 13.86 -10.50 7.80
C ASP A 36 12.42 -10.62 7.27
N ALA A 37 12.25 -11.38 6.19
CA ALA A 37 10.95 -11.60 5.58
C ALA A 37 9.98 -12.40 6.47
N GLU A 38 10.50 -13.27 7.34
CA GLU A 38 9.68 -14.10 8.23
C GLU A 38 9.27 -13.34 9.50
N ASN A 39 9.98 -12.27 9.87
CA ASN A 39 9.78 -11.54 11.12
C ASN A 39 9.68 -10.03 10.93
N LEU A 40 8.82 -9.64 9.99
CA LEU A 40 8.66 -8.27 9.55
C LEU A 40 7.73 -7.47 10.48
N SER A 41 8.27 -6.45 11.14
CA SER A 41 7.46 -5.58 12.02
C SER A 41 6.87 -4.38 11.27
N ALA A 42 5.86 -3.75 11.86
CA ALA A 42 5.29 -2.50 11.33
C ALA A 42 6.31 -1.36 11.22
N ALA A 43 7.33 -1.33 12.08
CA ALA A 43 8.43 -0.39 11.99
C ALA A 43 9.30 -0.66 10.75
N ASP A 44 9.72 -1.91 10.56
CA ASP A 44 10.53 -2.33 9.41
C ASP A 44 9.81 -2.06 8.10
N ALA A 45 8.51 -2.38 8.03
CA ALA A 45 7.70 -2.12 6.85
C ALA A 45 7.63 -0.63 6.49
N LYS A 46 7.48 0.26 7.49
CA LYS A 46 7.49 1.72 7.28
C LYS A 46 8.85 2.18 6.80
N ASP A 47 9.92 1.62 7.35
CA ASP A 47 11.28 1.97 6.99
C ASP A 47 11.60 1.54 5.55
N ILE A 48 11.27 0.30 5.19
CA ILE A 48 11.36 -0.21 3.80
C ILE A 48 10.56 0.69 2.86
N ALA A 49 9.30 0.99 3.19
CA ALA A 49 8.46 1.85 2.35
C ALA A 49 9.02 3.28 2.19
N ALA A 50 9.64 3.82 3.23
CA ALA A 50 10.29 5.13 3.19
C ALA A 50 11.54 5.10 2.30
N GLN A 51 12.40 4.09 2.45
CA GLN A 51 13.61 3.93 1.64
C GLN A 51 13.29 3.71 0.16
N LEU A 52 12.28 2.90 -0.14
CA LEU A 52 11.80 2.71 -1.52
C LEU A 52 11.33 4.05 -2.11
N LYS A 53 10.54 4.82 -1.35
CA LYS A 53 10.09 6.14 -1.80
C LYS A 53 11.25 7.12 -2.03
N ASP A 54 12.25 7.11 -1.16
CA ASP A 54 13.45 7.94 -1.25
C ASP A 54 14.28 7.61 -2.51
N ALA A 55 14.42 6.32 -2.81
CA ALA A 55 15.01 5.80 -4.04
C ALA A 55 14.16 6.05 -5.32
N GLY A 56 13.03 6.76 -5.20
CA GLY A 56 12.12 7.05 -6.31
C GLY A 56 11.35 5.82 -6.81
N ILE A 57 11.30 4.75 -6.01
CA ILE A 57 10.60 3.51 -6.33
C ILE A 57 9.13 3.68 -5.94
N LYS A 58 8.25 3.55 -6.93
CA LYS A 58 6.81 3.65 -6.72
C LYS A 58 6.23 2.27 -6.37
N PRO A 59 5.27 2.22 -5.44
CA PRO A 59 4.52 0.98 -5.20
C PRO A 59 3.79 0.54 -6.47
N GLY A 60 3.93 -0.73 -6.82
CA GLY A 60 3.42 -1.28 -8.07
C GLY A 60 3.68 -2.78 -8.22
N LYS A 61 3.24 -3.35 -9.36
CA LYS A 61 3.37 -4.78 -9.64
C LYS A 61 4.83 -5.23 -9.76
N ASP A 62 5.68 -4.43 -10.39
CA ASP A 62 7.12 -4.70 -10.50
C ASP A 62 7.79 -4.80 -9.12
N LEU A 63 7.54 -3.82 -8.24
CA LEU A 63 8.05 -3.84 -6.87
C LEU A 63 7.57 -5.10 -6.13
N ALA A 64 6.29 -5.46 -6.28
CA ALA A 64 5.75 -6.66 -5.66
C ALA A 64 6.43 -7.95 -6.14
N ASP A 65 6.81 -8.01 -7.41
CA ASP A 65 7.53 -9.15 -7.99
C ASP A 65 8.94 -9.26 -7.39
N VAL A 66 9.70 -8.16 -7.35
CA VAL A 66 11.04 -8.12 -6.75
C VAL A 66 11.00 -8.45 -5.25
N MET A 67 10.01 -7.91 -4.53
CA MET A 67 9.81 -8.24 -3.11
C MET A 67 9.51 -9.73 -2.94
N ALA A 68 8.61 -10.30 -3.74
CA ALA A 68 8.25 -11.72 -3.67
C ALA A 68 9.44 -12.64 -3.99
N GLN A 69 10.32 -12.25 -4.92
CA GLN A 69 11.56 -12.97 -5.21
C GLN A 69 12.52 -13.02 -4.01
N ASN A 70 12.47 -12.00 -3.14
CA ASN A 70 13.24 -11.93 -1.90
C ASN A 70 12.48 -12.53 -0.69
N GLY A 71 11.31 -13.13 -0.90
CA GLY A 71 10.46 -13.69 0.16
C GLY A 71 9.54 -12.67 0.86
N PHE A 72 9.53 -11.41 0.42
CA PHE A 72 8.72 -10.34 1.00
C PHE A 72 7.38 -10.19 0.28
N ASP A 73 6.28 -10.21 1.05
CA ASP A 73 4.96 -9.92 0.51
C ASP A 73 4.71 -8.40 0.48
N ALA A 74 4.77 -7.78 -0.70
CA ALA A 74 4.58 -6.33 -0.85
C ALA A 74 3.22 -5.83 -0.33
N LYS A 75 2.18 -6.68 -0.39
CA LYS A 75 0.88 -6.38 0.24
C LYS A 75 0.99 -6.32 1.76
N GLU A 76 1.71 -7.27 2.35
CA GLU A 76 1.88 -7.35 3.80
C GLU A 76 2.73 -6.20 4.31
N VAL A 77 3.83 -5.90 3.61
CA VAL A 77 4.65 -4.71 3.87
C VAL A 77 3.82 -3.43 3.72
N GLY A 78 3.01 -3.31 2.67
CA GLY A 78 2.12 -2.15 2.49
C GLY A 78 1.13 -1.96 3.63
N LYS A 79 0.49 -3.05 4.08
CA LYS A 79 -0.45 -3.08 5.21
C LYS A 79 0.25 -2.66 6.52
N LEU A 80 1.40 -3.25 6.80
CA LEU A 80 2.22 -2.95 7.99
C LEU A 80 2.75 -1.51 7.99
N ALA A 81 3.10 -0.99 6.82
CA ALA A 81 3.54 0.39 6.63
C ALA A 81 2.39 1.41 6.70
N GLY A 82 1.13 0.95 6.68
CA GLY A 82 -0.04 1.82 6.62
C GLY A 82 -0.24 2.50 5.25
N VAL A 83 0.45 2.02 4.22
CA VAL A 83 0.18 2.36 2.80
C VAL A 83 -0.86 1.38 2.29
N GLU A 84 -2.05 1.45 2.87
CA GLU A 84 -3.18 0.65 2.40
C GLU A 84 -3.65 1.23 1.05
N PRO A 85 -3.74 0.45 -0.03
CA PRO A 85 -4.55 0.86 -1.18
C PRO A 85 -5.97 1.10 -0.66
N PRO A 86 -6.68 2.15 -1.12
CA PRO A 86 -8.01 2.45 -0.62
C PRO A 86 -8.87 1.19 -0.69
N LEU A 87 -9.20 0.64 0.48
CA LEU A 87 -10.09 -0.50 0.56
C LEU A 87 -11.37 -0.12 -0.20
N PRO A 88 -11.88 -0.96 -1.11
CA PRO A 88 -13.31 -0.89 -1.40
C PRO A 88 -14.01 -1.02 -0.04
N PRO A 89 -15.00 -0.16 0.28
CA PRO A 89 -15.60 -0.11 1.60
C PRO A 89 -16.03 -1.52 2.02
N ALA A 90 -15.34 -2.07 3.02
CA ALA A 90 -15.71 -3.34 3.59
C ALA A 90 -17.07 -3.15 4.25
N SER A 91 -18.08 -3.88 3.75
CA SER A 91 -19.28 -4.18 4.52
C SER A 91 -18.82 -4.75 5.87
N GLN A 92 -18.92 -3.95 6.93
CA GLN A 92 -18.74 -4.41 8.30
C GLN A 92 -19.56 -5.69 8.50
N PRO A 93 -18.98 -6.80 8.98
CA PRO A 93 -19.80 -7.78 9.67
C PRO A 93 -20.24 -7.10 10.97
N SER A 94 -21.49 -6.65 11.01
CA SER A 94 -22.12 -6.11 12.21
C SER A 94 -22.38 -7.27 13.17
N GLY A 95 -21.32 -7.78 13.79
CA GLY A 95 -21.38 -8.76 14.87
C GLY A 95 -21.12 -8.07 16.20
N ASN A 96 -22.20 -7.75 16.91
CA ASN A 96 -22.30 -7.71 18.38
C ASN A 96 -23.77 -7.41 18.72
N GLN A 97 -24.60 -8.43 18.95
CA GLN A 97 -24.78 -9.04 20.28
C GLN A 97 -25.11 -7.97 21.34
N GLN A 98 -26.36 -7.51 21.33
CA GLN A 98 -26.96 -6.88 22.50
C GLN A 98 -27.75 -7.95 23.26
N GLU A 99 -27.01 -8.79 23.98
CA GLU A 99 -27.54 -9.46 25.15
C GLU A 99 -27.68 -8.40 26.24
N SER A 100 -28.92 -8.01 26.54
CA SER A 100 -29.25 -7.37 27.81
C SER A 100 -30.55 -7.97 28.28
N GLY A 101 -30.42 -9.09 28.99
CA GLY A 101 -31.46 -9.55 29.89
C GLY A 101 -31.68 -8.50 30.97
N GLY A 102 -32.94 -8.17 31.23
CA GLY A 102 -33.30 -7.23 32.28
C GLY A 102 -34.72 -6.68 32.17
N ASP A 103 -35.65 -7.43 32.76
CA ASP A 103 -36.75 -6.90 33.57
C ASP A 103 -38.08 -6.51 32.90
N SER A 104 -39.03 -7.45 33.04
CA SER A 104 -40.38 -7.29 33.60
C SER A 104 -41.29 -6.15 33.10
N GLY A 105 -42.37 -6.50 32.38
CA GLY A 105 -43.48 -5.54 32.24
C GLY A 105 -44.59 -5.86 31.25
N SER A 106 -45.57 -6.63 31.71
CA SER A 106 -46.98 -6.50 31.35
C SER A 106 -47.46 -7.02 29.98
N THR A 107 -48.17 -8.14 30.06
CA THR A 107 -49.19 -8.58 29.11
C THR A 107 -50.26 -7.52 28.90
N ILE A 108 -50.43 -6.98 27.69
CA ILE A 108 -51.69 -6.35 27.32
C ILE A 108 -52.12 -6.88 25.95
N SER A 109 -52.94 -7.91 26.01
CA SER A 109 -53.95 -8.22 25.00
C SER A 109 -54.79 -6.97 24.73
N ILE A 110 -54.97 -6.56 23.47
CA ILE A 110 -56.33 -6.21 23.02
C ILE A 110 -56.49 -6.28 21.50
N LEU A 111 -57.54 -7.01 21.18
CA LEU A 111 -58.24 -7.20 19.92
C LEU A 111 -59.14 -5.98 19.66
N VAL A 112 -59.10 -5.40 18.45
CA VAL A 112 -60.27 -4.88 17.71
C VAL A 112 -59.90 -4.62 16.26
#